data_AF-A0AA36DPF7-F1
#
_entry.id   AF-A0AA36DPF7-F1
#
_cell.length_a   1.000
_cell.length_b   1.000
_cell.length_c   1.000
_cell.angle_alpha   90.00
_cell.angle_beta   90.00
_cell.angle_gamma   90.00
#
_symmetry.space_group_name_H-M   'P 1'
#
loop_
_entity.id
_entity.type
_entity.pdbx_description
1 polymer ?
#
loop_
_entity_poly.entity_id
_entity_poly.type
_entity_poly.pdbx_seq_one_letter_code
_entity_poly.pdbx_strand_id
1 'polypeptide(L)'
;MVKRVCIMCGNRVDEKRLMRSSKSKIHNAIFLSTLQKYASMEQDLMEICFVVFQTKTKYVCISHIVDAVQHLLAEVVANGGRVSKTAENTSYLNEAEISARIPNCLNEAIKTFSDDIKVSVGDVNRYVNTYLTKYSSHFTLNFHETDYVREDEQPEHAEILMEETKPVSEDNNHSMDTASQSFIKLEELESPVETSNNFFSPSETQASTSDDTWQRAKTDPALLDKYYLVSGRKLLELSGLRCGNHENNTSGEDVWLEESGSTPIIYCTTSGPKSETKCWEGEDRLGPGTQERDEDELSGALETSCYFVVNEEQQREFRYA
;
A
#
# COMPACT_ATOMS: atom_id res chain seq x y z
N MET A 1 1.17 -18.14 20.09
CA MET A 1 1.43 -16.72 19.72
C MET A 1 0.10 -16.08 19.36
N VAL A 2 -0.17 -14.86 19.82
CA VAL A 2 -1.41 -14.14 19.48
C VAL A 2 -1.23 -13.51 18.09
N LYS A 3 -2.16 -13.82 17.17
CA LYS A 3 -2.24 -13.20 15.85
C LYS A 3 -3.37 -12.16 15.82
N ARG A 4 -3.14 -11.03 15.16
CA ARG A 4 -4.13 -9.95 14.95
C ARG A 4 -4.18 -9.57 13.47
N VAL A 5 -5.27 -8.95 13.05
CA VAL A 5 -5.45 -8.48 11.67
C VAL A 5 -4.80 -7.11 11.51
N CYS A 6 -3.99 -6.95 10.48
CA CYS A 6 -3.55 -5.63 10.01
C CYS A 6 -4.70 -4.94 9.31
N ILE A 7 -5.01 -3.72 9.72
CA ILE A 7 -6.09 -2.93 9.13
C ILE A 7 -5.82 -2.49 7.70
N MET A 8 -4.54 -2.40 7.28
CA MET A 8 -4.16 -1.93 5.95
C MET A 8 -4.22 -3.04 4.90
N CYS A 9 -3.74 -4.25 5.23
CA CYS A 9 -3.64 -5.35 4.27
C CYS A 9 -4.54 -6.55 4.58
N GLY A 10 -5.36 -6.50 5.65
CA GLY A 10 -6.25 -7.60 6.05
C GLY A 10 -5.56 -8.86 6.59
N ASN A 11 -4.24 -8.96 6.48
CA ASN A 11 -3.50 -10.16 6.86
C ASN A 11 -3.45 -10.39 8.37
N ARG A 12 -3.55 -11.65 8.79
CA ARG A 12 -3.34 -12.09 10.18
C ARG A 12 -1.86 -12.26 10.46
N VAL A 13 -1.31 -11.35 11.26
CA VAL A 13 0.11 -11.26 11.57
C VAL A 13 0.33 -11.45 13.08
N ASP A 14 1.47 -12.03 13.46
CA ASP A 14 1.86 -12.11 14.87
C ASP A 14 1.89 -10.71 15.49
N GLU A 15 1.37 -10.56 16.71
CA GLU A 15 1.26 -9.26 17.38
C GLU A 15 2.61 -8.54 17.52
N LYS A 16 3.72 -9.27 17.62
CA LYS A 16 5.09 -8.72 17.64
C LYS A 16 5.52 -8.02 16.35
N ARG A 17 4.86 -8.33 15.22
CA ARG A 17 5.11 -7.72 13.89
C ARG A 17 4.07 -6.66 13.53
N LEU A 18 3.23 -6.29 14.50
CA LEU A 18 2.22 -5.26 14.36
C LEU A 18 2.56 -4.08 15.27
N MET A 19 2.14 -2.91 14.82
CA MET A 19 2.20 -1.67 15.56
C MET A 19 0.79 -1.16 15.82
N ARG A 20 0.55 -0.62 17.02
CA ARG A 20 -0.70 0.08 17.31
C ARG A 20 -0.70 1.45 16.61
N SER A 21 -1.84 1.83 16.03
CA SER A 21 -2.03 3.17 15.47
C SER A 21 -1.70 4.25 16.51
N SER A 22 -1.18 5.39 16.04
CA SER A 22 -0.80 6.49 16.92
C SER A 22 -2.05 7.18 17.46
N LYS A 23 -1.96 7.76 18.66
CA LYS A 23 -2.98 8.69 19.18
C LYS A 23 -2.87 10.08 18.54
N SER A 24 -1.76 10.38 17.88
CA SER A 24 -1.55 11.66 17.22
C SER A 24 -2.20 11.66 15.84
N LYS A 25 -3.13 12.59 15.61
CA LYS A 25 -3.79 12.77 14.32
C LYS A 25 -2.79 13.07 13.20
N ILE A 26 -1.85 13.97 13.47
CA ILE A 26 -0.78 14.37 12.54
C ILE A 26 0.05 13.15 12.14
N HIS A 27 0.41 12.31 13.11
CA HIS A 27 1.20 11.12 12.86
C HIS A 27 0.47 10.13 11.94
N ASN A 28 -0.82 9.88 12.21
CA ASN A 28 -1.64 9.01 11.36
C ASN A 28 -1.85 9.63 9.97
N ALA A 29 -2.03 10.94 9.89
CA ALA A 29 -2.19 11.66 8.62
C ALA A 29 -0.91 11.58 7.77
N ILE A 30 0.28 11.75 8.34
CA ILE A 30 1.57 11.57 7.63
C ILE A 30 1.70 10.14 7.10
N PHE A 31 1.46 9.14 7.95
CA PHE A 31 1.53 7.73 7.53
C PHE A 31 0.61 7.44 6.33
N LEU A 32 -0.65 7.83 6.46
CA LEU A 32 -1.69 7.58 5.48
C LEU A 32 -1.44 8.34 4.17
N SER A 33 -1.17 9.66 4.24
CA SER A 33 -0.85 10.46 3.05
C SER A 33 0.39 9.99 2.31
N THR A 34 1.40 9.48 3.04
CA THR A 34 2.59 8.89 2.43
C THR A 34 2.24 7.65 1.62
N LEU A 35 1.44 6.73 2.17
CA LEU A 35 1.01 5.54 1.43
C LEU A 35 0.11 5.89 0.24
N GLN A 36 -0.77 6.87 0.38
CA GLN A 36 -1.59 7.35 -0.73
C GLN A 36 -0.73 7.91 -1.87
N LYS A 37 0.30 8.70 -1.55
CA LYS A 37 1.12 9.37 -2.56
C LYS A 37 2.18 8.47 -3.21
N TYR A 38 2.75 7.54 -2.46
CA TYR A 38 3.91 6.78 -2.93
C TYR A 38 3.67 5.28 -3.07
N ALA A 39 2.59 4.74 -2.52
CA ALA A 39 2.25 3.31 -2.57
C ALA A 39 0.90 3.04 -3.27
N SER A 40 0.37 4.01 -4.03
CA SER A 40 -0.86 3.88 -4.83
C SER A 40 -2.07 3.38 -4.05
N MET A 41 -2.19 3.75 -2.78
CA MET A 41 -3.36 3.38 -1.98
C MET A 41 -4.59 4.18 -2.42
N GLU A 42 -5.71 3.48 -2.60
CA GLU A 42 -6.99 4.06 -3.05
C GLU A 42 -7.51 5.10 -2.06
N GLN A 43 -8.01 6.23 -2.59
CA GLN A 43 -8.45 7.37 -1.79
C GLN A 43 -9.55 7.00 -0.79
N ASP A 44 -10.53 6.20 -1.20
CA ASP A 44 -11.66 5.81 -0.34
C ASP A 44 -11.20 4.99 0.88
N LEU A 45 -10.18 4.14 0.70
CA LEU A 45 -9.58 3.41 1.81
C LEU A 45 -8.87 4.35 2.79
N MET A 46 -8.29 5.44 2.31
CA MET A 46 -7.58 6.40 3.16
C MET A 46 -8.51 7.07 4.18
N GLU A 47 -9.68 7.52 3.71
CA GLU A 47 -10.67 8.19 4.56
C GLU A 47 -11.17 7.23 5.65
N ILE A 48 -11.53 6.00 5.25
CA ILE A 48 -11.98 4.95 6.18
C ILE A 48 -10.88 4.65 7.20
N CYS A 49 -9.64 4.42 6.76
CA CYS A 49 -8.52 4.14 7.65
C CYS A 49 -8.26 5.29 8.62
N PHE A 50 -8.35 6.53 8.15
CA PHE A 50 -8.14 7.71 8.97
C PHE A 50 -9.19 7.80 10.09
N VAL A 51 -10.48 7.71 9.78
CA VAL A 51 -11.57 7.70 10.78
C VAL A 51 -11.41 6.55 11.76
N VAL A 52 -11.05 5.36 11.27
CA VAL A 52 -10.82 4.19 12.10
C VAL A 52 -9.66 4.39 13.08
N PHE A 53 -8.58 5.06 12.66
CA PHE A 53 -7.43 5.35 13.53
C PHE A 53 -7.74 6.37 14.63
N GLN A 54 -8.72 7.26 14.41
CA GLN A 54 -9.16 8.22 15.41
C GLN A 54 -10.03 7.58 16.51
N THR A 55 -10.86 6.61 16.13
CA THR A 55 -11.89 6.06 17.03
C THR A 55 -11.38 4.90 17.86
N LYS A 56 -10.48 4.07 17.32
CA LYS A 56 -10.03 2.83 17.96
C LYS A 56 -8.55 2.64 17.72
N THR A 57 -7.86 2.12 18.75
CA THR A 57 -6.51 1.59 18.57
C THR A 57 -6.58 0.38 17.64
N LYS A 58 -6.02 0.51 16.44
CA LYS A 58 -5.91 -0.57 15.46
C LYS A 58 -4.48 -1.04 15.32
N TYR A 59 -4.30 -2.19 14.67
CA TYR A 59 -3.00 -2.77 14.40
C TYR A 59 -2.65 -2.59 12.93
N VAL A 60 -1.41 -2.16 12.67
CA VAL A 60 -0.82 -1.96 11.35
C VAL A 60 0.46 -2.80 11.27
N CYS A 61 0.73 -3.44 10.14
CA CYS A 61 1.99 -4.16 9.92
C CYS A 61 3.18 -3.21 10.03
N ILE A 62 4.25 -3.66 10.71
CA ILE A 62 5.50 -2.92 10.75
C ILE A 62 6.03 -2.66 9.33
N SER A 63 5.81 -3.58 8.38
CA SER A 63 6.21 -3.36 6.99
C SER A 63 5.61 -2.09 6.39
N HIS A 64 4.31 -1.83 6.57
CA HIS A 64 3.69 -0.62 6.02
C HIS A 64 4.27 0.67 6.62
N ILE A 65 4.62 0.62 7.91
CA ILE A 65 5.29 1.74 8.58
C ILE A 65 6.69 1.96 8.00
N VAL A 66 7.44 0.88 7.77
CA VAL A 66 8.77 0.91 7.15
C VAL A 66 8.67 1.44 5.73
N ASP A 67 7.74 0.94 4.92
CA ASP A 67 7.51 1.38 3.54
C ASP A 67 7.23 2.89 3.48
N ALA A 68 6.32 3.38 4.32
CA ALA A 68 6.04 4.82 4.41
C ALA A 68 7.29 5.64 4.76
N VAL A 69 8.07 5.19 5.74
CA VAL A 69 9.31 5.90 6.10
C VAL A 69 10.35 5.85 4.98
N GLN A 70 10.49 4.71 4.29
CA GLN A 70 11.39 4.59 3.14
C GLN A 70 10.99 5.53 2.00
N HIS A 71 9.69 5.67 1.70
CA HIS A 71 9.22 6.61 0.69
C HIS A 71 9.54 8.07 1.06
N LEU A 72 9.34 8.46 2.33
CA LEU A 72 9.72 9.80 2.79
C LEU A 72 11.23 10.05 2.69
N LEU A 73 12.04 9.06 3.06
CA LEU A 73 13.50 9.17 2.94
C LEU A 73 13.97 9.24 1.49
N ALA A 74 13.35 8.46 0.60
CA ALA A 74 13.63 8.52 -0.83
C ALA A 74 13.31 9.92 -1.40
N GLU A 75 12.18 10.52 -1.00
CA GLU A 75 11.83 11.88 -1.41
C GLU A 75 12.81 12.92 -0.84
N VAL A 76 13.27 12.79 0.41
CA VAL A 76 14.32 13.65 0.99
C VAL A 76 15.58 13.59 0.13
N VAL A 77 16.06 12.39 -0.18
CA VAL A 77 17.29 12.19 -0.98
C VAL A 77 17.10 12.71 -2.39
N ALA A 78 15.94 12.51 -3.01
CA ALA A 78 15.61 13.03 -4.33
C ALA A 78 15.63 14.57 -4.40
N ASN A 79 15.41 15.25 -3.26
CA ASN A 79 15.49 16.70 -3.13
C ASN A 79 16.86 17.17 -2.58
N GLY A 80 17.89 16.31 -2.62
CA GLY A 80 19.27 16.63 -2.23
C GLY A 80 19.56 16.55 -0.73
N GLY A 81 18.58 16.16 0.10
CA GLY A 81 18.76 15.98 1.54
C GLY A 81 19.53 14.70 1.87
N ARG A 82 20.07 14.63 3.09
CA ARG A 82 20.89 13.50 3.56
C ARG A 82 20.39 12.91 4.88
N VAL A 83 20.53 11.59 5.01
CA VAL A 83 20.36 10.88 6.30
C VAL A 83 21.71 10.85 7.00
N SER A 84 21.75 11.36 8.23
CA SER A 84 22.94 11.42 9.07
C SER A 84 23.01 10.21 10.00
N LYS A 85 24.20 9.92 10.54
CA LYS A 85 24.41 8.88 11.56
C LYS A 85 25.04 9.49 12.80
N THR A 86 24.59 9.06 13.98
CA THR A 86 25.23 9.42 15.25
C THR A 86 26.54 8.65 15.43
N ALA A 87 27.34 9.02 16.44
CA ALA A 87 28.55 8.28 16.81
C ALA A 87 28.25 6.81 17.17
N GLU A 88 27.03 6.51 17.62
CA GLU A 88 26.54 5.16 17.93
C GLU A 88 25.97 4.43 16.70
N ASN A 89 26.26 4.94 15.49
CA ASN A 89 25.76 4.41 14.22
C ASN A 89 24.21 4.38 14.12
N THR A 90 23.52 5.23 14.88
CA THR A 90 22.06 5.38 14.76
C THR A 90 21.74 6.37 13.66
N SER A 91 20.94 5.95 12.68
CA SER A 91 20.52 6.82 11.57
C SER A 91 19.46 7.82 12.04
N TYR A 92 19.58 9.07 11.60
CA TYR A 92 18.63 10.15 11.88
C TYR A 92 18.57 11.14 10.72
N LEU A 93 17.46 11.85 10.62
CA LEU A 93 17.22 12.89 9.63
C LEU A 93 17.27 14.25 10.32
N ASN A 94 18.09 15.18 9.81
CA ASN A 94 18.09 16.57 10.28
C ASN A 94 16.90 17.33 9.68
N GLU A 95 16.31 18.26 10.42
CA GLU A 95 15.15 19.01 9.94
C GLU A 95 15.50 19.89 8.72
N ALA A 96 16.71 20.44 8.69
CA ALA A 96 17.23 21.26 7.57
C ALA A 96 17.36 20.49 6.25
N GLU A 97 17.42 19.15 6.30
CA GLU A 97 17.53 18.28 5.12
C GLU A 97 16.16 18.02 4.47
N ILE A 98 15.07 18.41 5.13
CA ILE A 98 13.71 18.18 4.64
C ILE A 98 13.25 19.39 3.84
N SER A 99 13.19 19.23 2.52
CA SER A 99 12.63 20.22 1.62
C SER A 99 11.17 20.55 1.97
N ALA A 100 10.81 21.84 1.90
CA ALA A 100 9.43 22.31 2.10
C ALA A 100 8.43 21.69 1.10
N ARG A 101 8.92 21.12 -0.01
CA ARG A 101 8.10 20.38 -0.97
C ARG A 101 7.40 19.17 -0.32
N ILE A 102 8.07 18.45 0.57
CA ILE A 102 7.55 17.23 1.19
C ILE A 102 6.27 17.51 1.99
N PRO A 103 6.27 18.40 3.01
CA PRO A 103 5.04 18.71 3.73
C PRO A 103 3.98 19.34 2.82
N ASN A 104 4.32 20.06 1.75
CA ASN A 104 3.33 20.56 0.78
C ASN A 104 2.62 19.40 0.07
N CYS A 105 3.37 18.43 -0.47
CA CYS A 105 2.79 17.23 -1.11
C CYS A 105 1.92 16.43 -0.13
N LEU A 106 2.37 16.26 1.12
CA LEU A 106 1.59 15.57 2.15
C LEU A 106 0.32 16.34 2.48
N ASN A 107 0.38 17.66 2.65
CA ASN A 107 -0.81 18.49 2.93
C ASN A 107 -1.82 18.44 1.78
N GLU A 108 -1.38 18.40 0.52
CA GLU A 108 -2.27 18.20 -0.63
C GLU A 108 -2.96 16.83 -0.60
N ALA A 109 -2.25 15.78 -0.18
CA ALA A 109 -2.83 14.45 0.02
C ALA A 109 -3.83 14.44 1.18
N ILE A 110 -3.48 15.06 2.31
CA ILE A 110 -4.29 15.07 3.54
C ILE A 110 -5.63 15.75 3.31
N LYS A 111 -5.67 16.83 2.50
CA LYS A 111 -6.92 17.49 2.09
C LYS A 111 -7.94 16.56 1.45
N THR A 112 -7.54 15.39 0.96
CA THR A 112 -8.49 14.40 0.41
C THR A 112 -9.31 13.70 1.49
N PHE A 113 -8.89 13.72 2.76
CA PHE A 113 -9.58 13.07 3.88
C PHE A 113 -9.66 13.89 5.17
N SER A 114 -9.04 15.07 5.24
CA SER A 114 -9.06 15.97 6.41
C SER A 114 -8.60 17.38 6.04
N ASP A 115 -9.45 18.38 6.30
CA ASP A 115 -9.12 19.81 6.11
C ASP A 115 -8.51 20.46 7.37
N ASP A 116 -8.67 19.83 8.53
CA ASP A 116 -8.25 20.37 9.84
C ASP A 116 -6.77 20.13 10.16
N ILE A 117 -6.08 19.32 9.35
CA ILE A 117 -4.71 18.91 9.63
C ILE A 117 -3.74 19.60 8.68
N LYS A 118 -2.73 20.24 9.29
CA LYS A 118 -1.57 20.80 8.60
C LYS A 118 -0.30 20.18 9.14
N VAL A 119 0.49 19.60 8.25
CA VAL A 119 1.78 18.99 8.51
C VAL A 119 2.89 20.02 8.27
N SER A 120 3.77 20.18 9.26
CA SER A 120 5.00 20.97 9.15
C SER A 120 6.23 20.11 8.87
N VAL A 121 7.36 20.74 8.54
CA VAL A 121 8.66 20.07 8.39
C VAL A 121 9.05 19.32 9.67
N GLY A 122 8.90 19.96 10.83
CA GLY A 122 9.18 19.35 12.13
C GLY A 122 8.29 18.15 12.46
N ASP A 123 7.05 18.11 11.95
CA ASP A 123 6.18 16.94 12.11
C ASP A 123 6.69 15.74 11.30
N VAL A 124 7.10 15.98 10.04
CA VAL A 124 7.72 14.96 9.19
C VAL A 124 9.02 14.47 9.82
N ASN A 125 9.88 15.38 10.28
CA ASN A 125 11.13 15.03 10.96
C ASN A 125 10.88 14.11 12.15
N ARG A 126 9.95 14.49 13.03
CA ARG A 126 9.59 13.73 14.22
C ARG A 126 9.03 12.36 13.86
N TYR A 127 8.15 12.29 12.85
CA TYR A 127 7.58 11.04 12.36
C TYR A 127 8.67 10.07 11.88
N VAL A 128 9.53 10.54 10.97
CA VAL A 128 10.62 9.74 10.38
C VAL A 128 11.60 9.28 11.44
N ASN A 129 12.10 10.19 12.28
CA ASN A 129 13.08 9.85 13.32
C ASN A 129 12.52 8.89 14.37
N THR A 130 11.23 9.01 14.74
CA THR A 130 10.58 8.05 15.65
C THR A 130 10.71 6.61 15.12
N TYR A 131 10.59 6.42 13.81
CA TYR A 131 10.60 5.09 13.21
C TYR A 131 11.95 4.61 12.75
N LEU A 132 12.82 5.51 12.29
CA LEU A 132 14.22 5.20 12.03
C LEU A 132 14.88 4.61 13.27
N THR A 133 14.72 5.24 14.43
CA THR A 133 15.33 4.73 15.67
C THR A 133 14.71 3.41 16.10
N LYS A 134 13.39 3.25 15.95
CA LYS A 134 12.66 2.08 16.44
C LYS A 134 12.84 0.83 15.58
N TYR A 135 12.99 1.01 14.27
CA TYR A 135 13.01 -0.07 13.28
C TYR A 135 14.27 -0.05 12.42
N SER A 136 15.38 0.49 12.94
CA SER A 136 16.66 0.59 12.23
C SER A 136 17.11 -0.72 11.57
N SER A 137 16.88 -1.86 12.24
CA SER A 137 17.20 -3.20 11.72
C SER A 137 16.33 -3.67 10.56
N HIS A 138 15.20 -3.03 10.31
CA HIS A 138 14.29 -3.35 9.21
C HIS A 138 14.53 -2.51 7.96
N PHE A 139 15.30 -1.43 8.06
CA PHE A 139 15.62 -0.62 6.90
C PHE A 139 16.87 -1.18 6.21
N THR A 140 16.69 -1.76 5.02
CA THR A 140 17.75 -1.94 4.04
C THR A 140 18.00 -0.62 3.34
N LEU A 141 18.58 0.36 4.06
CA LEU A 141 19.01 1.60 3.43
C LEU A 141 20.22 1.31 2.55
N ASN A 142 19.96 0.82 1.34
CA ASN A 142 20.93 0.78 0.24
C ASN A 142 21.12 2.17 -0.35
N PHE A 143 21.10 3.22 0.49
CA PHE A 143 21.71 4.47 0.09
C PHE A 143 23.19 4.12 -0.01
N HIS A 144 23.63 3.83 -1.25
CA HIS A 144 25.03 3.89 -1.57
C HIS A 144 25.50 5.17 -0.92
N GLU A 145 26.41 5.02 0.05
CA GLU A 145 27.19 6.12 0.58
C GLU A 145 27.94 6.62 -0.64
N THR A 146 27.26 7.44 -1.45
CA THR A 146 27.85 8.07 -2.60
C THR A 146 28.90 8.92 -1.93
N ASP A 147 30.14 8.47 -2.09
CA ASP A 147 31.36 9.19 -1.77
C ASP A 147 31.32 10.50 -2.54
N TYR A 148 30.44 11.41 -2.12
CA TYR A 148 30.63 12.83 -2.27
C TYR A 148 31.79 13.12 -1.35
N VAL A 149 32.98 12.82 -1.88
CA VAL A 149 34.24 13.42 -1.46
C VAL A 149 33.91 14.89 -1.28
N ARG A 150 33.91 15.34 -0.02
CA ARG A 150 33.88 16.77 0.27
C ARG A 150 35.09 17.33 -0.45
N GLU A 151 34.88 18.01 -1.57
CA GLU A 151 35.91 18.84 -2.20
C GLU A 151 36.22 20.09 -1.35
N ASP A 152 35.81 20.11 -0.07
CA ASP A 152 36.29 21.02 0.95
C ASP A 152 37.68 20.57 1.48
N GLU A 153 38.61 20.20 0.61
CA GLU A 153 40.02 20.54 0.88
C GLU A 153 40.20 21.98 0.45
N GLN A 154 39.77 22.86 1.36
CA GLN A 154 40.00 24.28 1.33
C GLN A 154 41.49 24.55 1.03
N PRO A 155 41.85 25.22 -0.08
CA PRO A 155 43.21 25.71 -0.22
C PRO A 155 43.39 26.78 0.86
N GLU A 156 44.22 26.47 1.86
CA GLU A 156 44.82 27.47 2.72
C GLU A 156 45.40 28.55 1.81
N HIS A 157 44.79 29.74 1.70
CA HIS A 157 45.51 30.99 1.47
C HIS A 157 44.59 32.23 1.51
N ALA A 158 45.06 33.20 2.29
CA ALA A 158 44.94 34.66 2.17
C ALA A 158 43.70 35.37 2.74
N GLU A 159 43.93 35.91 3.94
CA GLU A 159 43.42 37.19 4.47
C GLU A 159 42.97 38.20 3.39
N ILE A 160 41.73 38.69 3.49
CA ILE A 160 41.42 40.11 3.26
C ILE A 160 40.38 40.59 4.30
N LEU A 161 40.71 41.77 4.80
CA LEU A 161 40.18 42.57 5.89
C LEU A 161 38.93 43.40 5.47
N MET A 162 38.10 43.77 6.47
CA MET A 162 37.04 44.82 6.49
C MET A 162 35.69 44.41 5.84
N GLU A 163 34.51 44.78 6.36
CA GLU A 163 34.10 46.00 7.05
C GLU A 163 32.78 45.76 7.84
N GLU A 164 32.66 46.38 9.02
CA GLU A 164 31.48 46.31 9.89
C GLU A 164 30.31 47.16 9.35
N THR A 165 29.12 46.58 9.21
CA THR A 165 27.86 47.34 9.09
C THR A 165 26.84 46.90 10.14
N LYS A 166 26.37 47.90 10.91
CA LYS A 166 25.35 47.82 11.96
C LYS A 166 23.96 47.40 11.44
N PRO A 167 23.14 46.69 12.24
CA PRO A 167 21.75 46.43 11.91
C PRO A 167 20.82 47.57 12.36
N VAL A 168 19.89 47.94 11.48
CA VAL A 168 18.69 48.74 11.78
C VAL A 168 17.54 47.77 12.06
N SER A 169 16.95 47.92 13.24
CA SER A 169 15.72 47.29 13.69
C SER A 169 14.50 47.89 12.98
N GLU A 170 13.52 47.07 12.60
CA GLU A 170 12.12 47.54 12.59
C GLU A 170 11.12 46.39 12.74
N ASP A 171 10.25 46.59 13.72
CA ASP A 171 9.08 45.82 14.09
C ASP A 171 8.07 45.69 12.94
N ASN A 172 7.26 44.62 12.93
CA ASN A 172 5.81 44.80 12.94
C ASN A 172 5.03 43.48 13.13
N ASN A 173 4.18 43.50 14.15
CA ASN A 173 3.08 42.60 14.41
C ASN A 173 1.96 42.79 13.37
N HIS A 174 1.27 41.72 12.98
CA HIS A 174 -0.19 41.78 12.86
C HIS A 174 -0.85 40.41 12.99
N SER A 175 -1.66 40.32 14.05
CA SER A 175 -2.68 39.32 14.34
C SER A 175 -3.95 39.59 13.54
N MET A 176 -4.59 38.54 13.02
CA MET A 176 -6.05 38.50 12.84
C MET A 176 -6.58 37.07 13.01
N ASP A 177 -7.40 36.91 14.04
CA ASP A 177 -8.41 35.87 14.19
C ASP A 177 -9.47 36.01 13.10
N THR A 178 -9.91 34.90 12.51
CA THR A 178 -11.32 34.78 12.09
C THR A 178 -11.76 33.32 12.05
N ALA A 179 -12.68 32.98 12.95
CA ALA A 179 -13.45 31.75 12.94
C ALA A 179 -14.51 31.79 11.84
N SER A 180 -14.82 30.65 11.23
CA SER A 180 -16.19 30.37 10.78
C SER A 180 -16.44 28.87 10.63
N GLN A 181 -17.43 28.40 11.38
CA GLN A 181 -18.05 27.09 11.30
C GLN A 181 -19.04 27.05 10.12
N SER A 182 -19.19 25.90 9.46
CA SER A 182 -20.52 25.45 9.05
C SER A 182 -20.57 23.93 8.94
N PHE A 183 -21.58 23.36 9.60
CA PHE A 183 -22.01 21.97 9.53
C PHE A 183 -22.87 21.80 8.27
N ILE A 184 -22.64 20.74 7.48
CA ILE A 184 -23.63 20.25 6.53
C ILE A 184 -23.95 18.79 6.86
N LYS A 185 -25.23 18.61 7.17
CA LYS A 185 -25.97 17.37 7.40
C LYS A 185 -26.23 16.73 6.04
N LEU A 186 -25.82 15.47 5.84
CA LEU A 186 -26.12 14.71 4.63
C LEU A 186 -27.13 13.60 4.96
N GLU A 187 -28.27 13.71 4.29
CA GLU A 187 -29.41 12.81 4.37
C GLU A 187 -29.21 11.59 3.48
N GLU A 188 -29.73 10.49 4.02
CA GLU A 188 -29.78 9.11 3.56
C GLU A 188 -30.80 8.97 2.41
N LEU A 189 -30.42 8.30 1.32
CA LEU A 189 -31.34 7.91 0.25
C LEU A 189 -31.06 6.46 -0.16
N GLU A 190 -31.99 5.60 0.23
CA GLU A 190 -32.09 4.19 -0.14
C GLU A 190 -32.83 3.99 -1.48
N SER A 191 -32.68 2.77 -2.02
CA SER A 191 -33.58 2.00 -2.91
C SER A 191 -33.04 1.69 -4.34
N PRO A 192 -33.61 0.71 -5.08
CA PRO A 192 -33.64 -0.71 -4.74
C PRO A 192 -33.28 -1.66 -5.92
N VAL A 193 -33.01 -2.91 -5.52
CA VAL A 193 -32.97 -4.23 -6.21
C VAL A 193 -33.67 -4.36 -7.57
N GLU A 194 -33.06 -5.08 -8.53
CA GLU A 194 -33.75 -6.08 -9.38
C GLU A 194 -32.86 -7.30 -9.70
N THR A 195 -33.45 -8.47 -9.51
CA THR A 195 -32.90 -9.83 -9.65
C THR A 195 -33.36 -10.44 -10.97
N SER A 196 -32.48 -11.12 -11.71
CA SER A 196 -32.85 -11.90 -12.90
C SER A 196 -32.18 -13.28 -12.89
N ASN A 197 -32.97 -14.30 -12.57
CA ASN A 197 -32.62 -15.72 -12.62
C ASN A 197 -32.58 -16.21 -14.07
N ASN A 198 -31.60 -17.05 -14.43
CA ASN A 198 -31.77 -18.02 -15.51
C ASN A 198 -31.06 -19.34 -15.25
N PHE A 199 -31.81 -20.39 -15.58
CA PHE A 199 -31.68 -21.82 -15.32
C PHE A 199 -30.77 -22.47 -16.37
N PHE A 200 -29.81 -23.35 -16.00
CA PHE A 200 -29.25 -24.36 -16.90
C PHE A 200 -28.81 -25.63 -16.16
N SER A 201 -29.16 -26.79 -16.75
CA SER A 201 -28.92 -28.13 -16.22
C SER A 201 -27.49 -28.64 -16.48
N PRO A 202 -26.94 -29.51 -15.61
CA PRO A 202 -25.55 -29.97 -15.70
C PRO A 202 -25.43 -31.23 -16.59
N SER A 203 -24.32 -31.34 -17.33
CA SER A 203 -23.89 -32.58 -17.99
C SER A 203 -22.57 -33.05 -17.35
N GLU A 204 -22.60 -34.24 -16.78
CA GLU A 204 -21.45 -34.92 -16.17
C GLU A 204 -20.45 -35.37 -17.24
N THR A 205 -19.18 -35.03 -17.09
CA THR A 205 -18.08 -35.61 -17.89
C THR A 205 -17.03 -36.19 -16.95
N GLN A 206 -16.72 -37.47 -17.16
CA GLN A 206 -15.87 -38.32 -16.34
C GLN A 206 -14.38 -37.98 -16.54
N ALA A 207 -13.62 -38.00 -15.44
CA ALA A 207 -12.17 -37.77 -15.44
C ALA A 207 -11.40 -39.08 -15.72
N SER A 208 -10.62 -39.09 -16.79
CA SER A 208 -9.58 -40.09 -17.06
C SER A 208 -8.22 -39.52 -16.68
N THR A 209 -7.48 -40.20 -15.80
CA THR A 209 -6.10 -39.87 -15.42
C THR A 209 -5.13 -40.35 -16.51
N SER A 210 -4.75 -39.46 -17.42
CA SER A 210 -3.57 -39.59 -18.28
C SER A 210 -2.40 -38.86 -17.64
N ASP A 211 -1.24 -39.51 -17.66
CA ASP A 211 0.06 -38.96 -17.28
C ASP A 211 0.51 -38.00 -18.39
N ASP A 212 -0.18 -36.86 -18.49
CA ASP A 212 0.08 -35.85 -19.50
C ASP A 212 1.20 -34.95 -19.02
N THR A 213 2.29 -34.99 -19.79
CA THR A 213 3.31 -33.95 -19.78
C THR A 213 2.62 -32.69 -20.29
N TRP A 214 2.06 -31.88 -19.37
CA TRP A 214 1.39 -30.62 -19.67
C TRP A 214 2.37 -29.72 -20.44
N GLN A 215 2.32 -29.79 -21.77
CA GLN A 215 2.97 -28.81 -22.63
C GLN A 215 2.37 -27.48 -22.24
N ARG A 216 3.20 -26.57 -21.72
CA ARG A 216 2.84 -25.23 -21.26
C ARG A 216 1.89 -24.58 -22.26
N ALA A 217 0.59 -24.68 -22.00
CA ALA A 217 -0.41 -24.09 -22.86
C ALA A 217 -0.29 -22.59 -22.66
N LYS A 218 0.21 -21.89 -23.67
CA LYS A 218 0.25 -20.43 -23.64
C LYS A 218 -1.20 -19.95 -23.49
N THR A 219 -1.44 -19.02 -22.55
CA THR A 219 -2.74 -18.37 -22.38
C THR A 219 -3.28 -17.94 -23.73
N ASP A 220 -4.49 -18.36 -24.07
CA ASP A 220 -5.17 -17.90 -25.28
C ASP A 220 -5.32 -16.36 -25.18
N PRO A 221 -4.74 -15.57 -26.11
CA PRO A 221 -4.83 -14.12 -26.08
C PRO A 221 -6.27 -13.60 -26.00
N ALA A 222 -7.24 -14.34 -26.54
CA ALA A 222 -8.66 -13.95 -26.49
C ALA A 222 -9.22 -13.95 -25.06
N LEU A 223 -8.65 -14.74 -24.14
CA LEU A 223 -9.06 -14.75 -22.73
C LEU A 223 -8.64 -13.48 -21.99
N LEU A 224 -7.59 -12.80 -22.44
CA LEU A 224 -7.11 -11.55 -21.85
C LEU A 224 -7.98 -10.34 -22.17
N ASP A 225 -8.79 -10.46 -23.24
CA ASP A 225 -9.71 -9.41 -23.70
C ASP A 225 -11.13 -9.60 -23.10
N LYS A 226 -11.32 -10.60 -22.23
CA LYS A 226 -12.60 -10.89 -21.54
C LYS A 226 -12.66 -10.25 -20.16
N TYR A 227 -13.88 -9.98 -19.72
CA TYR A 227 -14.17 -9.56 -18.35
C TYR A 227 -14.67 -10.75 -17.55
N TYR A 228 -14.12 -10.91 -16.35
CA TYR A 228 -14.49 -11.97 -15.43
C TYR A 228 -15.03 -11.39 -14.14
N LEU A 229 -16.09 -12.00 -13.62
CA LEU A 229 -16.56 -11.73 -12.27
C LEU A 229 -15.73 -12.57 -11.30
N VAL A 230 -15.16 -11.92 -10.29
CA VAL A 230 -14.30 -12.56 -9.30
C VAL A 230 -14.76 -12.14 -7.91
N SER A 231 -14.79 -13.08 -6.97
CA SER A 231 -15.02 -12.75 -5.55
C SER A 231 -13.91 -11.84 -5.03
N GLY A 232 -14.26 -10.73 -4.37
CA GLY A 232 -13.27 -9.78 -3.83
C GLY A 232 -12.22 -10.44 -2.93
N ARG A 233 -12.61 -11.48 -2.16
CA ARG A 233 -11.66 -12.28 -1.35
C ARG A 233 -10.64 -13.00 -2.22
N LYS A 234 -11.10 -13.64 -3.30
CA LYS A 234 -10.24 -14.38 -4.22
C LYS A 234 -9.25 -13.42 -4.88
N LEU A 235 -9.69 -12.24 -5.29
CA LEU A 235 -8.80 -11.23 -5.87
C LEU A 235 -7.67 -10.83 -4.91
N LEU A 236 -8.00 -10.67 -3.62
CA LEU A 236 -6.99 -10.39 -2.59
C LEU A 236 -5.99 -11.54 -2.41
N GLU A 237 -6.45 -12.80 -2.48
CA GLU A 237 -5.56 -13.97 -2.47
C GLU A 237 -4.57 -13.92 -3.66
N LEU A 238 -5.05 -13.51 -4.83
CA LEU A 238 -4.21 -13.32 -6.02
C LEU A 238 -3.17 -12.20 -5.82
N SER A 239 -3.58 -11.07 -5.23
CA SER A 239 -2.66 -9.97 -4.91
C SER A 239 -1.59 -10.39 -3.89
N GLY A 240 -1.94 -11.31 -2.97
CA GLY A 240 -1.02 -11.90 -2.01
C GLY A 240 0.07 -12.78 -2.64
N LEU A 241 -0.14 -13.27 -3.87
CA LEU A 241 0.90 -13.96 -4.62
C LEU A 241 2.02 -13.00 -5.10
N ARG A 242 1.75 -11.69 -5.19
CA ARG A 242 2.73 -10.69 -5.64
C ARG A 242 3.10 -9.60 -4.62
N CYS A 243 2.38 -9.49 -3.50
CA CYS A 243 2.69 -8.53 -2.45
C CYS A 243 3.77 -9.06 -1.49
N GLY A 244 5.05 -8.94 -1.87
CA GLY A 244 6.18 -9.10 -0.96
C GLY A 244 7.50 -9.39 -1.66
N ASN A 245 8.37 -8.38 -1.70
CA ASN A 245 9.73 -8.37 -2.27
C ASN A 245 9.82 -8.35 -3.80
N HIS A 246 9.80 -7.13 -4.33
CA HIS A 246 10.12 -6.76 -5.71
C HIS A 246 11.57 -7.10 -6.15
N GLU A 247 12.38 -7.74 -5.29
CA GLU A 247 13.78 -8.08 -5.56
C GLU A 247 14.00 -9.51 -6.07
N ASN A 248 12.97 -10.37 -6.00
CA ASN A 248 13.03 -11.67 -6.65
C ASN A 248 12.35 -11.59 -8.01
N ASN A 249 13.02 -10.95 -8.97
CA ASN A 249 12.85 -11.25 -10.40
C ASN A 249 13.33 -12.70 -10.65
N THR A 250 12.71 -13.68 -10.01
CA THR A 250 12.90 -15.09 -10.36
C THR A 250 12.22 -15.30 -11.69
N SER A 251 13.03 -15.24 -12.75
CA SER A 251 12.74 -15.37 -14.17
C SER A 251 12.18 -16.75 -14.56
N GLY A 252 11.18 -17.26 -13.87
CA GLY A 252 10.66 -18.59 -14.14
C GLY A 252 9.31 -18.94 -13.53
N GLU A 253 8.56 -17.99 -12.97
CA GLU A 253 7.17 -18.27 -12.66
C GLU A 253 6.35 -18.25 -13.95
N ASP A 254 5.87 -19.43 -14.37
CA ASP A 254 4.96 -19.55 -15.50
C ASP A 254 3.54 -19.31 -14.97
N VAL A 255 2.89 -18.25 -15.45
CA VAL A 255 1.50 -17.93 -15.12
C VAL A 255 0.65 -18.05 -16.38
N TRP A 256 -0.43 -18.82 -16.32
CA TRP A 256 -1.39 -18.91 -17.42
C TRP A 256 -2.83 -18.86 -16.93
N LEU A 257 -3.72 -18.46 -17.83
CA LEU A 257 -5.14 -18.30 -17.59
C LEU A 257 -5.92 -19.30 -18.44
N GLU A 258 -6.82 -20.02 -17.79
CA GLU A 258 -7.88 -20.82 -18.43
C GLU A 258 -9.25 -20.26 -18.03
N GLU A 259 -10.27 -20.68 -18.76
CA GLU A 259 -11.66 -20.32 -18.49
C GLU A 259 -12.47 -21.60 -18.28
N SER A 260 -13.22 -21.65 -17.19
CA SER A 260 -14.21 -22.69 -16.93
C SER A 260 -15.59 -22.05 -16.82
N GLY A 261 -16.35 -22.07 -17.91
CA GLY A 261 -17.61 -21.35 -18.01
C GLY A 261 -17.39 -19.83 -18.03
N SER A 262 -17.91 -19.11 -17.04
CA SER A 262 -17.69 -17.67 -16.83
C SER A 262 -16.60 -17.37 -15.79
N THR A 263 -15.98 -18.41 -15.23
CA THR A 263 -15.09 -18.28 -14.09
C THR A 263 -13.64 -18.40 -14.56
N PRO A 264 -12.78 -17.41 -14.28
CA PRO A 264 -11.38 -17.46 -14.64
C PRO A 264 -10.65 -18.43 -13.70
N ILE A 265 -9.75 -19.23 -14.27
CA ILE A 265 -8.85 -20.12 -13.54
C ILE A 265 -7.42 -19.69 -13.83
N ILE A 266 -6.71 -19.24 -12.80
CA ILE A 266 -5.32 -18.80 -12.90
C ILE A 266 -4.42 -19.89 -12.33
N TYR A 267 -3.48 -20.34 -13.13
CA TYR A 267 -2.44 -21.26 -12.69
C TYR A 267 -1.12 -20.50 -12.56
N CYS A 268 -0.43 -20.73 -11.46
CA CYS A 268 0.91 -20.21 -11.23
C CYS A 268 1.83 -21.36 -10.87
N THR A 269 2.87 -21.57 -11.67
CA THR A 269 3.89 -22.59 -11.37
C THR A 269 5.15 -21.93 -10.90
N THR A 270 5.55 -22.27 -9.68
CA THR A 270 6.82 -21.82 -9.11
C THR A 270 7.99 -22.51 -9.78
N SER A 271 9.01 -21.75 -10.17
CA SER A 271 10.26 -22.32 -10.69
C SER A 271 11.12 -22.88 -9.57
N GLY A 272 11.62 -24.11 -9.74
CA GLY A 272 12.60 -24.69 -8.84
C GLY A 272 12.59 -26.23 -8.79
N PRO A 273 13.48 -26.85 -8.01
CA PRO A 273 13.55 -28.31 -7.85
C PRO A 273 12.30 -28.92 -7.16
N LYS A 274 11.43 -28.06 -6.64
CA LYS A 274 10.12 -28.41 -6.08
C LYS A 274 9.05 -27.53 -6.71
N SER A 275 9.01 -27.50 -8.04
CA SER A 275 7.99 -26.75 -8.76
C SER A 275 6.60 -27.23 -8.32
N GLU A 276 5.85 -26.33 -7.72
CA GLU A 276 4.45 -26.55 -7.36
C GLU A 276 3.59 -25.64 -8.25
N THR A 277 2.58 -26.24 -8.89
CA THR A 277 1.54 -25.51 -9.60
C THR A 277 0.39 -25.25 -8.64
N LYS A 278 0.10 -23.97 -8.42
CA LYS A 278 -1.08 -23.54 -7.68
C LYS A 278 -2.16 -23.13 -8.66
N CYS A 279 -3.36 -23.63 -8.41
CA CYS A 279 -4.57 -23.26 -9.14
C CYS A 279 -5.40 -22.33 -8.26
N TRP A 280 -5.90 -21.25 -8.86
CA TRP A 280 -6.81 -20.31 -8.25
C TRP A 280 -8.04 -20.18 -9.15
N GLU A 281 -9.22 -20.23 -8.55
CA GLU A 281 -10.50 -20.08 -9.27
C GLU A 281 -11.19 -18.81 -8.78
N GLY A 282 -11.75 -18.04 -9.73
CA GLY A 282 -12.39 -16.75 -9.44
C GLY A 282 -13.66 -16.83 -8.60
N GLU A 283 -14.23 -18.03 -8.45
CA GLU A 283 -15.43 -18.31 -7.68
C GLU A 283 -15.18 -19.50 -6.74
N ASP A 284 -15.80 -19.48 -5.56
CA ASP A 284 -15.74 -20.65 -4.68
C ASP A 284 -16.62 -21.75 -5.28
N ARG A 285 -16.04 -22.93 -5.54
CA ARG A 285 -16.85 -24.14 -5.78
C ARG A 285 -17.65 -24.39 -4.51
N LEU A 286 -18.90 -23.95 -4.49
CA LEU A 286 -19.90 -24.52 -3.60
C LEU A 286 -19.94 -25.99 -3.97
N GLY A 287 -19.25 -26.83 -3.19
CA GLY A 287 -19.22 -28.26 -3.41
C GLY A 287 -20.66 -28.79 -3.51
N PRO A 288 -20.87 -29.97 -4.12
CA PRO A 288 -22.16 -30.65 -4.10
C PRO A 288 -22.48 -31.07 -2.65
N GLY A 289 -22.87 -30.11 -1.83
CA GLY A 289 -23.33 -30.25 -0.47
C GLY A 289 -24.85 -30.40 -0.52
N THR A 290 -25.31 -31.57 -0.08
CA THR A 290 -26.70 -31.94 0.16
C THR A 290 -27.45 -30.76 0.79
N GLN A 291 -28.32 -30.13 0.00
CA GLN A 291 -29.17 -29.03 0.43
C GLN A 291 -30.39 -29.60 1.19
N GLU A 292 -30.17 -30.12 2.40
CA GLU A 292 -31.20 -30.09 3.44
C GLU A 292 -31.00 -28.77 4.20
N ARG A 293 -31.79 -27.75 3.83
CA ARG A 293 -31.87 -26.50 4.60
C ARG A 293 -33.06 -26.58 5.55
N ASP A 294 -32.75 -26.56 6.84
CA ASP A 294 -33.60 -25.92 7.84
C ASP A 294 -33.53 -24.40 7.62
N GLU A 295 -34.70 -23.74 7.51
CA GLU A 295 -34.87 -22.35 7.03
C GLU A 295 -34.60 -21.23 8.07
N ASP A 296 -33.94 -21.49 9.20
CA ASP A 296 -34.05 -20.58 10.36
C ASP A 296 -32.80 -19.74 10.75
N GLU A 297 -31.80 -19.56 9.87
CA GLU A 297 -30.67 -18.67 10.23
C GLU A 297 -30.10 -17.87 9.04
N LEU A 298 -30.83 -16.84 8.59
CA LEU A 298 -30.27 -15.77 7.76
C LEU A 298 -29.93 -14.54 8.61
N SER A 299 -28.64 -14.38 8.93
CA SER A 299 -28.10 -13.07 9.31
C SER A 299 -26.78 -12.77 8.60
N GLY A 300 -26.86 -11.83 7.64
CA GLY A 300 -25.87 -10.78 7.41
C GLY A 300 -24.45 -11.16 7.00
N ALA A 301 -24.25 -11.55 5.74
CA ALA A 301 -22.99 -11.29 5.04
C ALA A 301 -23.32 -10.67 3.67
N LEU A 302 -23.07 -9.36 3.52
CA LEU A 302 -23.08 -8.69 2.23
C LEU A 302 -21.86 -9.16 1.44
N GLU A 303 -22.06 -10.10 0.52
CA GLU A 303 -21.07 -10.44 -0.50
C GLU A 303 -20.94 -9.24 -1.45
N THR A 304 -19.81 -8.57 -1.37
CA THR A 304 -19.44 -7.51 -2.29
C THR A 304 -18.78 -8.15 -3.51
N SER A 305 -19.51 -8.21 -4.61
CA SER A 305 -18.98 -8.60 -5.92
C SER A 305 -18.27 -7.39 -6.54
N CYS A 306 -17.02 -7.55 -6.96
CA CYS A 306 -16.27 -6.50 -7.66
C CYS A 306 -15.97 -6.96 -9.09
N TYR A 307 -16.08 -6.03 -10.05
CA TYR A 307 -15.62 -6.26 -11.43
C TYR A 307 -14.13 -5.93 -11.49
N PHE A 308 -13.34 -6.82 -12.10
CA PHE A 308 -11.93 -6.55 -12.37
C PHE A 308 -11.69 -6.38 -13.87
N VAL A 309 -10.85 -5.41 -14.21
CA VAL A 309 -10.36 -5.18 -15.58
C VAL A 309 -8.87 -5.49 -15.57
N VAL A 310 -8.45 -6.48 -16.37
CA VAL A 310 -7.02 -6.68 -16.65
C VAL A 310 -6.56 -5.45 -17.43
N ASN A 311 -5.75 -4.60 -16.81
CA ASN A 311 -5.27 -3.39 -17.48
C ASN A 311 -4.23 -3.73 -18.57
N GLU A 312 -3.98 -2.80 -19.51
CA GLU A 312 -3.05 -3.04 -20.63
C GLU A 312 -1.64 -3.46 -20.19
N GLU A 313 -1.21 -3.07 -18.99
CA GLU A 313 0.10 -3.41 -18.44
C GLU A 313 0.17 -4.88 -18.00
N GLN A 314 -0.87 -5.37 -17.33
CA GLN A 314 -1.02 -6.79 -16.99
C GLN A 314 -1.23 -7.65 -18.25
N GLN A 315 -2.00 -7.17 -19.22
CA GLN A 315 -2.13 -7.84 -20.53
C GLN A 315 -0.77 -7.95 -21.24
N ARG A 316 0.12 -6.95 -21.08
CA ARG A 316 1.46 -6.98 -21.65
C ARG A 316 2.31 -8.08 -21.00
N GLU A 317 2.28 -8.23 -19.68
CA GLU A 317 2.99 -9.33 -19.00
C GLU A 317 2.52 -10.71 -19.47
N PHE A 318 1.21 -10.92 -19.63
CA PHE A 318 0.67 -12.19 -20.15
C PHE A 318 1.01 -12.46 -21.63
N ARG A 319 1.21 -11.42 -22.45
CA ARG A 319 1.55 -11.58 -23.87
C ARG A 319 3.02 -11.92 -24.10
N TYR A 320 3.90 -11.43 -23.23
CA TYR A 320 5.37 -11.51 -23.39
C TYR A 320 6.09 -12.47 -22.43
N ALA A 321 5.39 -13.09 -21.47
CA ALA A 321 5.80 -14.33 -20.83
C ALA A 321 5.61 -15.54 -21.78
#